data_AF-A0A5D0N5S8-F1
#
_entry.id   AF-A0A5D0N5S8-F1
#
_cell.length_a   1.000
_cell.length_b   1.000
_cell.length_c   1.000
_cell.angle_alpha   90.00
_cell.angle_beta   90.00
_cell.angle_gamma   90.00
#
_symmetry.space_group_name_H-M   'P 1'
#
loop_
_entity.id
_entity.type
_entity.pdbx_description
1 polymer ?
#
loop_
_entity_poly.entity_id
_entity_poly.type
_entity_poly.pdbx_seq_one_letter_code
_entity_poly.pdbx_strand_id
1 'polypeptide(L)'
;MTATVPLYAIQSDRAAGVLLGAACGDALGVPYEFGPPLPANEQPEMRGGGLGPYAPGEYSDDTQMAMCIAEVSATGADLRRSNSLDRVAGNFLRWKREGASDIGAQTRKVLDAVPHVSGPGIAAAMRSAAADLHRRTGRSAGNGSLMRTAPVALAYLGDPEALAEAARAVSELTHYDPLAADACVLWCAGIRRAVLDGTFDGVREGLDLLPAQRRDRWSGWLAEAESKPPEQFRPNGFVVPALQAAWSAITHTDIPDHNPGHGSFPCQHLEHALTAAIRAGDDTDTVAAIAGALLGARWGSSAVPLAWQRVVHGWPRRRAADLIRLAVLTAQGGQAGQGGWPGCARAPRPVVAPLMQAHPHDPGVILGNLHTDAAAARATAVISLCRVGCDDFDDVPVANRVGAWLVDQPGANAHPHFVVDQAARMLLELRKEGHVVLLHCAAGQSRTPAVAARYTTLTTGTPARAALAELRRLLDTHGWTLNPELRQVVEQL
;
A
#
# COMPACT_ATOMS: atom_id res chain seq x y z
N MET A 1 -12.25 2.07 23.80
CA MET A 1 -12.28 2.16 22.32
C MET A 1 -11.38 3.31 21.94
N THR A 2 -10.44 3.11 21.02
CA THR A 2 -9.59 4.20 20.49
C THR A 2 -10.46 5.21 19.76
N ALA A 3 -10.13 6.50 19.85
CA ALA A 3 -10.88 7.54 19.15
C ALA A 3 -10.66 7.40 17.63
N THR A 4 -11.65 6.91 16.89
CA THR A 4 -11.60 6.79 15.44
C THR A 4 -11.95 8.12 14.80
N VAL A 5 -11.11 8.59 13.86
CA VAL A 5 -11.41 9.77 13.04
C VAL A 5 -12.20 9.31 11.80
N PRO A 6 -13.38 9.90 11.50
CA PRO A 6 -14.06 9.64 10.24
C PRO A 6 -13.17 10.07 9.07
N LEU A 7 -12.91 9.15 8.13
CA LEU A 7 -12.07 9.44 6.97
C LEU A 7 -12.94 9.80 5.76
N TYR A 8 -12.58 10.88 5.08
CA TYR A 8 -13.13 11.21 3.77
C TYR A 8 -12.58 10.26 2.69
N ALA A 9 -13.11 10.36 1.46
CA ALA A 9 -12.74 9.48 0.35
C ALA A 9 -11.22 9.48 0.06
N ILE A 10 -10.61 10.67 0.00
CA ILE A 10 -9.17 10.83 -0.25
C ILE A 10 -8.34 10.31 0.92
N GLN A 11 -8.76 10.52 2.18
CA GLN A 11 -8.06 9.98 3.33
C GLN A 11 -8.18 8.45 3.41
N SER A 12 -9.31 7.88 2.97
CA SER A 12 -9.48 6.43 2.87
C SER A 12 -8.56 5.83 1.80
N ASP A 13 -8.38 6.52 0.68
CA ASP A 13 -7.41 6.13 -0.37
C ASP A 13 -5.97 6.17 0.16
N ARG A 14 -5.61 7.24 0.88
CA ARG A 14 -4.33 7.37 1.59
C ARG A 14 -4.10 6.27 2.61
N ALA A 15 -5.10 5.98 3.44
CA ALA A 15 -5.02 4.88 4.40
C ALA A 15 -4.80 3.54 3.68
N ALA A 16 -5.57 3.25 2.62
CA ALA A 16 -5.40 2.06 1.79
C ALA A 16 -4.00 1.94 1.18
N GLY A 17 -3.40 3.08 0.80
CA GLY A 17 -2.06 3.16 0.24
C GLY A 17 -0.95 2.78 1.23
N VAL A 18 -1.15 2.87 2.54
CA VAL A 18 -0.08 2.63 3.53
C VAL A 18 0.47 1.20 3.44
N LEU A 19 -0.39 0.18 3.57
CA LEU A 19 0.07 -1.21 3.54
C LEU A 19 0.39 -1.68 2.11
N LEU A 20 -0.33 -1.14 1.12
CA LEU A 20 -0.07 -1.46 -0.29
C LEU A 20 1.28 -0.91 -0.76
N GLY A 21 1.59 0.34 -0.42
CA GLY A 21 2.84 1.01 -0.75
C GLY A 21 4.03 0.36 -0.04
N ALA A 22 3.88 0.00 1.23
CA ALA A 22 4.89 -0.78 1.96
C ALA A 22 5.20 -2.11 1.25
N ALA A 23 4.16 -2.88 0.92
CA ALA A 23 4.30 -4.18 0.24
C ALA A 23 4.90 -4.08 -1.16
N CYS A 24 4.53 -3.05 -1.93
CA CYS A 24 5.13 -2.84 -3.24
C CYS A 24 6.58 -2.38 -3.13
N GLY A 25 6.91 -1.52 -2.16
CA GLY A 25 8.28 -1.10 -1.90
C GLY A 25 9.17 -2.29 -1.52
N ASP A 26 8.71 -3.09 -0.56
CA ASP A 26 9.32 -4.36 -0.15
C ASP A 26 9.57 -5.29 -1.37
N ALA A 27 8.52 -5.70 -2.08
CA ALA A 27 8.65 -6.63 -3.21
C ALA A 27 9.51 -6.10 -4.38
N LEU A 28 9.62 -4.78 -4.54
CA LEU A 28 10.54 -4.16 -5.49
C LEU A 28 11.99 -4.17 -5.01
N GLY A 29 12.22 -4.07 -3.70
CA GLY A 29 13.55 -4.05 -3.09
C GLY A 29 14.18 -5.43 -2.93
N VAL A 30 13.37 -6.49 -2.76
CA VAL A 30 13.83 -7.87 -2.55
C VAL A 30 14.93 -8.32 -3.53
N PRO A 31 14.83 -8.10 -4.85
CA PRO A 31 15.82 -8.62 -5.80
C PRO A 31 17.21 -7.97 -5.70
N TYR A 32 17.31 -6.82 -5.03
CA TYR A 32 18.50 -5.96 -5.00
C TYR A 32 19.22 -5.98 -3.65
N GLU A 33 18.67 -6.69 -2.67
CA GLU A 33 19.16 -6.75 -1.30
C GLU A 33 20.61 -7.26 -1.25
N PHE A 34 21.49 -6.49 -0.60
CA PHE A 34 22.94 -6.71 -0.52
C PHE A 34 23.66 -6.88 -1.88
N GLY A 35 22.98 -6.50 -2.97
CA GLY A 35 23.49 -6.53 -4.33
C GLY A 35 24.31 -5.29 -4.69
N PRO A 36 24.90 -5.26 -5.90
CA PRO A 36 25.49 -4.05 -6.44
C PRO A 36 24.41 -2.96 -6.63
N PRO A 37 24.76 -1.67 -6.50
CA PRO A 37 23.80 -0.59 -6.73
C PRO A 37 23.14 -0.68 -8.11
N LEU A 38 21.82 -0.45 -8.16
CA LEU A 38 21.07 -0.43 -9.41
C LEU A 38 21.54 0.73 -10.31
N PRO A 39 21.93 0.48 -11.57
CA PRO A 39 22.35 1.53 -12.49
C PRO A 39 21.27 2.59 -12.75
N ALA A 40 21.68 3.83 -13.01
CA ALA A 40 20.76 4.95 -13.22
C ALA A 40 19.84 4.80 -14.45
N ASN A 41 20.25 3.99 -15.43
CA ASN A 41 19.48 3.71 -16.65
C ASN A 41 18.54 2.50 -16.52
N GLU A 42 18.53 1.82 -15.37
CA GLU A 42 17.65 0.67 -15.10
C GLU A 42 16.53 1.06 -14.13
N GLN A 43 15.36 0.46 -14.33
CA GLN A 43 14.23 0.57 -13.43
C GLN A 43 14.11 -0.70 -12.58
N PRO A 44 13.78 -0.56 -11.28
CA PRO A 44 13.59 -1.72 -10.42
C PRO A 44 12.35 -2.51 -10.85
N GLU A 45 12.45 -3.82 -10.78
CA GLU A 45 11.37 -4.75 -11.13
C GLU A 45 11.20 -5.77 -10.00
N MET A 46 9.95 -6.19 -9.74
CA MET A 46 9.63 -7.22 -8.73
C MET A 46 10.00 -8.63 -9.23
N ARG A 47 11.30 -8.90 -9.39
CA ARG A 47 11.82 -10.16 -9.97
C ARG A 47 11.81 -11.35 -8.99
N GLY A 48 11.60 -11.10 -7.70
CA GLY A 48 11.83 -12.11 -6.65
C GLY A 48 13.32 -12.39 -6.44
N GLY A 49 13.65 -13.52 -5.81
CA GLY A 49 15.02 -13.85 -5.41
C GLY A 49 15.42 -13.14 -4.11
N GLY A 50 16.57 -12.48 -4.08
CA GLY A 50 17.11 -11.87 -2.85
C GLY A 50 17.70 -12.92 -1.90
N LEU A 51 17.63 -12.66 -0.59
CA LEU A 51 18.08 -13.61 0.44
C LEU A 51 17.17 -14.84 0.61
N GLY A 52 15.95 -14.80 0.06
CA GLY A 52 14.98 -15.90 0.10
C GLY A 52 14.64 -16.47 -1.28
N PRO A 53 13.86 -17.56 -1.34
CA PRO A 53 13.33 -18.10 -2.59
C PRO A 53 12.05 -17.36 -3.04
N TYR A 54 12.04 -16.03 -2.94
CA TYR A 54 10.85 -15.21 -3.20
C TYR A 54 10.45 -15.25 -4.69
N ALA A 55 9.16 -15.42 -4.97
CA ALA A 55 8.61 -15.35 -6.32
C ALA A 55 8.55 -13.89 -6.84
N PRO A 56 8.41 -13.66 -8.16
CA PRO A 56 8.17 -12.33 -8.70
C PRO A 56 6.92 -11.67 -8.08
N GLY A 57 7.09 -10.49 -7.49
CA GLY A 57 6.04 -9.79 -6.74
C GLY A 57 5.82 -10.28 -5.30
N GLU A 58 6.63 -11.23 -4.81
CA GLU A 58 6.56 -11.69 -3.43
C GLU A 58 7.30 -10.74 -2.48
N TYR A 59 6.62 -10.26 -1.44
CA TYR A 59 7.21 -9.42 -0.39
C TYR A 59 7.85 -10.26 0.74
N SER A 60 8.85 -9.69 1.42
CA SER A 60 9.70 -10.31 2.44
C SER A 60 9.15 -10.14 3.88
N ASP A 61 10.00 -10.29 4.89
CA ASP A 61 9.61 -10.26 6.29
C ASP A 61 9.07 -8.90 6.74
N ASP A 62 9.46 -7.80 6.10
CA ASP A 62 8.93 -6.46 6.32
C ASP A 62 7.39 -6.45 6.27
N THR A 63 6.84 -6.84 5.12
CA THR A 63 5.40 -6.86 4.91
C THR A 63 4.74 -8.04 5.63
N GLN A 64 5.37 -9.22 5.66
CA GLN A 64 4.81 -10.40 6.34
C GLN A 64 4.60 -10.13 7.84
N MET A 65 5.56 -9.47 8.49
CA MET A 65 5.43 -9.08 9.89
C MET A 65 4.51 -7.86 10.07
N ALA A 66 4.45 -6.92 9.12
CA ALA A 66 3.43 -5.86 9.14
C ALA A 66 2.01 -6.47 9.12
N MET A 67 1.78 -7.53 8.34
CA MET A 67 0.49 -8.22 8.29
C MET A 67 0.12 -8.87 9.62
N CYS A 68 1.10 -9.40 10.36
CA CYS A 68 0.86 -9.95 11.71
C CYS A 68 0.28 -8.90 12.67
N ILE A 69 0.69 -7.65 12.54
CA ILE A 69 0.16 -6.51 13.31
C ILE A 69 -1.20 -6.08 12.74
N ALA A 70 -1.29 -5.94 11.41
CA ALA A 70 -2.49 -5.50 10.71
C ALA A 70 -3.71 -6.41 10.97
N GLU A 71 -3.50 -7.74 11.05
CA GLU A 71 -4.58 -8.70 11.37
C GLU A 71 -5.19 -8.47 12.76
N VAL A 72 -4.42 -7.92 13.71
CA VAL A 72 -4.92 -7.59 15.05
C VAL A 72 -5.56 -6.21 15.06
N SER A 73 -4.89 -5.21 14.46
CA SER A 73 -5.39 -3.83 14.45
C SER A 73 -6.66 -3.67 13.61
N ALA A 74 -6.81 -4.44 12.53
CA ALA A 74 -8.01 -4.46 11.69
C ALA A 74 -9.25 -5.00 12.41
N THR A 75 -9.13 -5.57 13.62
CA THR A 75 -10.28 -5.91 14.47
C THR A 75 -10.68 -4.79 15.41
N GLY A 76 -10.06 -3.61 15.33
CA GLY A 76 -10.25 -2.50 16.27
C GLY A 76 -9.61 -2.73 17.64
N ALA A 77 -8.66 -3.67 17.74
CA ALA A 77 -7.98 -3.96 18.99
C ALA A 77 -6.98 -2.85 19.36
N ASP A 78 -6.98 -2.46 20.64
CA ASP A 78 -6.01 -1.48 21.16
C ASP A 78 -4.66 -2.17 21.38
N LEU A 79 -3.68 -1.85 20.53
CA LEU A 79 -2.31 -2.41 20.52
C LEU A 79 -1.47 -2.02 21.74
N ARG A 80 -1.97 -1.17 22.65
CA ARG A 80 -1.31 -0.90 23.94
C ARG A 80 -1.63 -1.95 24.99
N ARG A 81 -2.67 -2.76 24.77
CA ARG A 81 -3.16 -3.75 25.73
C ARG A 81 -2.41 -5.07 25.57
N SER A 82 -2.12 -5.73 26.69
CA SER A 82 -1.37 -6.98 26.72
C SER A 82 -1.98 -8.09 25.86
N ASN A 83 -3.31 -8.23 25.89
CA ASN A 83 -4.03 -9.22 25.08
C ASN A 83 -3.87 -8.98 23.57
N SER A 84 -3.87 -7.73 23.11
CA SER A 84 -3.63 -7.39 21.70
C SER A 84 -2.18 -7.68 21.34
N LEU A 85 -1.23 -7.33 22.20
CA LEU A 85 0.19 -7.61 22.01
C LEU A 85 0.47 -9.12 21.99
N ASP A 86 -0.20 -9.91 22.82
CA ASP A 86 -0.12 -11.37 22.81
C ASP A 86 -0.61 -11.96 21.47
N ARG A 87 -1.66 -11.38 20.88
CA ARG A 87 -2.12 -11.77 19.52
C ARG A 87 -1.09 -11.44 18.46
N VAL A 88 -0.47 -10.25 18.51
CA VAL A 88 0.60 -9.86 17.58
C VAL A 88 1.82 -10.78 17.72
N ALA A 89 2.25 -11.03 18.96
CA ALA A 89 3.35 -11.93 19.28
C ALA A 89 3.05 -13.37 18.82
N GLY A 90 1.83 -13.86 19.04
CA GLY A 90 1.36 -15.14 18.53
C GLY A 90 1.38 -15.22 17.00
N ASN A 91 1.01 -14.13 16.32
CA ASN A 91 1.11 -14.05 14.86
C ASN A 91 2.56 -14.09 14.37
N PHE A 92 3.52 -13.44 15.05
CA PHE A 92 4.95 -13.57 14.72
C PHE A 92 5.47 -15.00 14.89
N LEU A 93 5.06 -15.71 15.93
CA LEU A 93 5.42 -17.13 16.10
C LEU A 93 4.76 -18.01 15.04
N ARG A 94 3.53 -17.69 14.63
CA ARG A 94 2.85 -18.38 13.52
C ARG A 94 3.61 -18.17 12.21
N TRP A 95 3.91 -16.92 11.88
CA TRP A 95 4.70 -16.55 10.72
C TRP A 95 6.04 -17.28 10.66
N LYS A 96 6.81 -17.27 11.74
CA LYS A 96 8.09 -18.00 11.84
C LYS A 96 7.96 -19.49 11.53
N ARG A 97 6.84 -20.13 11.90
CA ARG A 97 6.63 -21.57 11.66
C ARG A 97 6.13 -21.88 10.24
N GLU A 98 5.32 -21.00 9.68
CA GLU A 98 4.47 -21.32 8.52
C GLU A 98 4.81 -20.53 7.26
N GLY A 99 5.59 -19.45 7.37
CA GLY A 99 5.70 -18.48 6.28
C GLY A 99 7.01 -17.73 6.15
N ALA A 100 7.88 -17.73 7.17
CA ALA A 100 9.12 -16.97 7.12
C ALA A 100 10.11 -17.57 6.12
N SER A 101 10.33 -16.85 5.01
CA SER A 101 11.37 -17.16 4.03
C SER A 101 12.74 -16.62 4.47
N ASP A 102 12.77 -15.43 5.06
CA ASP A 102 13.90 -14.92 5.83
C ASP A 102 13.42 -14.34 7.18
N ILE A 103 14.34 -14.25 8.16
CA ILE A 103 14.11 -13.60 9.45
C ILE A 103 15.42 -12.95 9.89
N GLY A 104 15.41 -11.63 10.03
CA GLY A 104 16.52 -10.86 10.59
C GLY A 104 17.06 -11.44 11.90
N ALA A 105 18.39 -11.48 12.05
CA ALA A 105 19.08 -12.24 13.09
C ALA A 105 18.63 -11.91 14.54
N GLN A 106 18.37 -10.63 14.83
CA GLN A 106 17.84 -10.21 16.14
C GLN A 106 16.42 -10.73 16.36
N THR A 107 15.53 -10.57 15.38
CA THR A 107 14.16 -11.05 15.45
C THR A 107 14.15 -12.56 15.68
N ARG A 108 14.95 -13.32 14.91
CA ARG A 108 15.11 -14.77 15.06
C ARG A 108 15.51 -15.16 16.49
N LYS A 109 16.55 -14.54 17.06
CA LYS A 109 17.02 -14.79 18.43
C LYS A 109 15.93 -14.57 19.49
N VAL A 110 15.13 -13.51 19.35
CA VAL A 110 14.03 -13.24 20.29
C VAL A 110 12.92 -14.29 20.13
N LEU A 111 12.53 -14.60 18.90
CA LEU A 111 11.48 -15.60 18.64
C LEU A 111 11.91 -17.04 18.98
N ASP A 112 13.20 -17.35 18.95
CA ASP A 112 13.77 -18.65 19.40
C ASP A 112 13.79 -18.78 20.93
N ALA A 113 13.96 -17.68 21.65
CA ALA A 113 14.04 -17.67 23.11
C ALA A 113 12.65 -17.77 23.79
N VAL A 114 11.57 -17.58 23.04
CA VAL A 114 10.21 -17.65 23.57
C VAL A 114 9.75 -19.12 23.54
N PRO A 115 9.32 -19.69 24.68
CA PRO A 115 8.78 -21.05 24.71
C PRO A 115 7.64 -21.21 23.70
N HIS A 116 7.37 -22.43 23.23
CA HIS A 116 6.21 -22.72 22.37
C HIS A 116 4.89 -22.63 23.15
N VAL A 117 4.57 -21.44 23.65
CA VAL A 117 3.34 -21.11 24.35
C VAL A 117 2.36 -20.45 23.39
N SER A 118 1.10 -20.88 23.48
CA SER A 118 -0.03 -20.21 22.88
C SER A 118 -0.87 -19.55 23.98
N GLY A 119 -1.34 -18.33 23.78
CA GLY A 119 -2.23 -17.64 24.71
C GLY A 119 -1.56 -16.50 25.49
N PRO A 120 -2.08 -16.15 26.68
CA PRO A 120 -1.62 -15.00 27.43
C PRO A 120 -0.14 -15.06 27.81
N GLY A 121 0.56 -13.92 27.74
CA GLY A 121 1.93 -13.76 28.23
C GLY A 121 3.05 -13.94 27.18
N ILE A 122 2.72 -14.28 25.93
CA ILE A 122 3.72 -14.38 24.84
C ILE A 122 4.43 -13.04 24.64
N ALA A 123 3.71 -11.93 24.65
CA ALA A 123 4.29 -10.61 24.49
C ALA A 123 5.26 -10.25 25.62
N ALA A 124 4.93 -10.64 26.86
CA ALA A 124 5.80 -10.44 28.01
C ALA A 124 7.09 -11.27 27.89
N ALA A 125 6.99 -12.53 27.47
CA ALA A 125 8.14 -13.40 27.23
C ALA A 125 9.04 -12.86 26.12
N MET A 126 8.44 -12.40 25.00
CA MET A 126 9.15 -11.77 23.88
C MET A 126 9.91 -10.50 24.31
N ARG A 127 9.25 -9.61 25.06
CA ARG A 127 9.89 -8.40 25.61
C ARG A 127 11.03 -8.73 26.56
N SER A 128 10.86 -9.74 27.42
CA SER A 128 11.93 -10.20 28.32
C SER A 128 13.13 -10.70 27.51
N ALA A 129 12.90 -11.53 26.49
CA ALA A 129 13.96 -12.04 25.62
C ALA A 129 14.67 -10.91 24.84
N ALA A 130 13.93 -9.92 24.34
CA ALA A 130 14.49 -8.74 23.69
C ALA A 130 15.33 -7.89 24.65
N ALA A 131 14.85 -7.66 25.87
CA ALA A 131 15.57 -6.94 26.92
C ALA A 131 16.84 -7.67 27.35
N ASP A 132 16.79 -9.00 27.49
CA ASP A 132 17.95 -9.83 27.82
C ASP A 132 19.00 -9.78 26.71
N LEU A 133 18.57 -9.83 25.44
CA LEU A 133 19.45 -9.69 24.29
C LEU A 133 20.13 -8.31 24.27
N HIS A 134 19.38 -7.25 24.53
CA HIS A 134 19.93 -5.89 24.65
C HIS A 134 20.97 -5.80 25.76
N ARG A 135 20.66 -6.27 26.98
CA ARG A 135 21.60 -6.25 28.11
C ARG A 135 22.89 -7.03 27.85
N ARG A 136 22.82 -8.14 27.12
CA ARG A 136 24.00 -8.96 26.79
C ARG A 136 24.89 -8.33 25.70
N THR A 137 24.29 -7.67 24.72
CA THR A 137 25.00 -7.28 23.48
C THR A 137 25.24 -5.78 23.34
N GLY A 138 24.38 -4.95 23.96
CA GLY A 138 24.32 -3.51 23.71
C GLY A 138 24.01 -3.14 22.25
N ARG A 139 23.66 -4.11 21.40
CA ARG A 139 23.48 -3.97 19.95
C ARG A 139 22.16 -4.60 19.56
N SER A 140 21.07 -3.86 19.77
CA SER A 140 19.71 -4.35 19.49
C SER A 140 18.82 -3.33 18.76
N ALA A 141 19.45 -2.39 18.05
CA ALA A 141 18.80 -1.28 17.36
C ALA A 141 18.68 -1.53 15.84
N GLY A 142 18.47 -2.78 15.43
CA GLY A 142 18.17 -3.11 14.03
C GLY A 142 16.87 -2.44 13.54
N ASN A 143 16.73 -2.31 12.24
CA ASN A 143 15.54 -1.74 11.58
C ASN A 143 14.28 -2.65 11.64
N GLY A 144 14.42 -3.91 12.08
CA GLY A 144 13.38 -4.93 12.01
C GLY A 144 12.07 -4.63 12.77
N SER A 145 12.04 -3.65 13.68
CA SER A 145 10.78 -3.14 14.24
C SER A 145 10.18 -2.00 13.42
N LEU A 146 11.00 -1.10 12.87
CA LEU A 146 10.56 0.06 12.10
C LEU A 146 9.79 -0.37 10.86
N MET A 147 10.35 -1.29 10.08
CA MET A 147 9.81 -1.74 8.79
C MET A 147 8.34 -2.21 8.82
N ARG A 148 7.89 -2.70 9.97
CA ARG A 148 6.57 -3.33 10.13
C ARG A 148 5.57 -2.50 10.93
N THR A 149 5.89 -1.27 11.33
CA THR A 149 5.04 -0.47 12.23
C THR A 149 3.94 0.34 11.55
N ALA A 150 3.88 0.36 10.22
CA ALA A 150 2.87 1.10 9.46
C ALA A 150 1.39 0.84 9.90
N PRO A 151 0.96 -0.40 10.25
CA PRO A 151 -0.40 -0.63 10.75
C PRO A 151 -0.69 0.08 12.08
N VAL A 152 0.33 0.36 12.91
CA VAL A 152 0.17 1.09 14.17
C VAL A 152 -0.27 2.51 13.88
N ALA A 153 0.34 3.19 12.91
CA ALA A 153 -0.05 4.55 12.54
C ALA A 153 -1.54 4.65 12.16
N LEU A 154 -2.03 3.69 11.36
CA LEU A 154 -3.43 3.61 10.96
C LEU A 154 -4.38 3.41 12.15
N ALA A 155 -3.99 2.62 13.15
CA ALA A 155 -4.84 2.31 14.30
C ALA A 155 -5.08 3.52 15.23
N TYR A 156 -4.25 4.57 15.12
CA TYR A 156 -4.23 5.71 16.04
C TYR A 156 -4.20 7.06 15.31
N LEU A 157 -4.85 7.18 14.14
CA LEU A 157 -4.92 8.44 13.39
C LEU A 157 -5.45 9.61 14.23
N GLY A 158 -6.37 9.37 15.17
CA GLY A 158 -6.94 10.41 16.02
C GLY A 158 -6.13 10.78 17.26
N ASP A 159 -5.10 10.02 17.62
CA ASP A 159 -4.48 10.09 18.95
C ASP A 159 -2.96 9.90 18.85
N PRO A 160 -2.19 11.00 18.71
CA PRO A 160 -0.74 10.92 18.51
C PRO A 160 0.02 10.38 19.73
N GLU A 161 -0.49 10.58 20.94
CA GLU A 161 0.13 10.03 22.16
C GLU A 161 -0.08 8.52 22.25
N ALA A 162 -1.32 8.04 22.02
CA ALA A 162 -1.59 6.61 21.98
C ALA A 162 -0.87 5.91 20.82
N LEU A 163 -0.69 6.59 19.69
CA LEU A 163 0.16 6.13 18.58
C LEU A 163 1.59 5.90 19.06
N ALA A 164 2.15 6.89 19.77
CA ALA A 164 3.53 6.82 20.26
C ALA A 164 3.71 5.72 21.32
N GLU A 165 2.74 5.53 22.22
CA GLU A 165 2.71 4.41 23.18
C GLU A 165 2.66 3.06 22.47
N ALA A 166 1.76 2.90 21.49
CA ALA A 166 1.58 1.66 20.75
C ALA A 166 2.79 1.31 19.88
N ALA A 167 3.42 2.30 19.24
CA ALA A 167 4.61 2.09 18.41
C ALA A 167 5.77 1.54 19.24
N ARG A 168 6.00 2.09 20.44
CA ARG A 168 7.00 1.58 21.40
C ARG A 168 6.65 0.16 21.87
N ALA A 169 5.40 -0.04 22.28
CA ALA A 169 4.93 -1.33 22.75
C ALA A 169 5.11 -2.46 21.71
N VAL A 170 4.85 -2.18 20.43
CA VAL A 170 5.04 -3.14 19.33
C VAL A 170 6.52 -3.33 18.98
N SER A 171 7.32 -2.26 18.99
CA SER A 171 8.77 -2.36 18.76
C SER A 171 9.46 -3.27 19.78
N GLU A 172 9.16 -3.04 21.07
CA GLU A 172 9.76 -3.74 22.21
C GLU A 172 9.49 -5.26 22.22
N LEU A 173 8.52 -5.76 21.44
CA LEU A 173 8.32 -7.21 21.27
C LEU A 173 9.60 -7.90 20.75
N THR A 174 10.47 -7.19 20.04
CA THR A 174 11.71 -7.79 19.48
C THR A 174 12.92 -6.86 19.53
N HIS A 175 12.69 -5.55 19.61
CA HIS A 175 13.73 -4.53 19.61
C HIS A 175 13.53 -3.64 20.84
N TYR A 176 14.29 -3.94 21.89
CA TYR A 176 14.24 -3.22 23.17
C TYR A 176 14.93 -1.86 23.13
N ASP A 177 15.79 -1.62 22.13
CA ASP A 177 16.58 -0.38 22.07
C ASP A 177 15.68 0.86 21.91
N PRO A 178 15.85 1.92 22.73
CA PRO A 178 15.08 3.14 22.61
C PRO A 178 15.16 3.80 21.22
N LEU A 179 16.27 3.64 20.49
CA LEU A 179 16.39 4.19 19.13
C LEU A 179 15.45 3.48 18.15
N ALA A 180 15.28 2.16 18.29
CA ALA A 180 14.33 1.42 17.47
C ALA A 180 12.89 1.89 17.75
N ALA A 181 12.56 2.07 19.03
CA ALA A 181 11.25 2.54 19.45
C ALA A 181 10.95 3.99 19.02
N ASP A 182 11.93 4.89 19.14
CA ASP A 182 11.81 6.28 18.70
C ASP A 182 11.62 6.38 17.18
N ALA A 183 12.36 5.59 16.39
CA ALA A 183 12.22 5.56 14.94
C ALA A 183 10.80 5.15 14.52
N CYS A 184 10.24 4.12 15.15
CA CYS A 184 8.86 3.70 14.92
C CYS A 184 7.86 4.83 15.22
N VAL A 185 8.09 5.61 16.28
CA VAL A 185 7.22 6.75 16.66
C VAL A 185 7.27 7.84 15.60
N LEU A 186 8.48 8.26 15.18
CA LEU A 186 8.67 9.28 14.15
C LEU A 186 8.01 8.86 12.82
N TRP A 187 8.23 7.61 12.42
CA TRP A 187 7.67 7.12 11.15
C TRP A 187 6.15 6.97 11.20
N CYS A 188 5.61 6.49 12.34
CA CYS A 188 4.16 6.42 12.53
C CYS A 188 3.53 7.82 12.56
N ALA A 189 4.19 8.82 13.16
CA ALA A 189 3.74 10.21 13.14
C ALA A 189 3.71 10.78 11.71
N GLY A 190 4.75 10.48 10.92
CA GLY A 190 4.81 10.77 9.48
C GLY A 190 3.63 10.18 8.71
N ILE A 191 3.41 8.86 8.84
CA ILE A 191 2.31 8.15 8.17
C ILE A 191 0.96 8.74 8.59
N ARG A 192 0.75 9.01 9.89
CA ARG A 192 -0.48 9.62 10.39
C ARG A 192 -0.75 10.97 9.72
N ARG A 193 0.24 11.86 9.69
CA ARG A 193 0.11 13.19 9.07
C ARG A 193 -0.13 13.10 7.57
N ALA A 194 0.58 12.19 6.90
CA ALA A 194 0.41 11.95 5.48
C ALA A 194 -1.01 11.44 5.15
N VAL A 195 -1.58 10.53 5.95
CA VAL A 195 -2.96 10.06 5.74
C VAL A 195 -3.96 11.20 5.92
N LEU A 196 -3.87 11.93 7.04
CA LEU A 196 -4.87 12.94 7.40
C LEU A 196 -4.81 14.17 6.49
N ASP A 197 -3.61 14.68 6.24
CA ASP A 197 -3.39 16.01 5.66
C ASP A 197 -2.69 15.94 4.30
N GLY A 198 -2.00 14.83 4.01
CA GLY A 198 -1.28 14.69 2.75
C GLY A 198 -0.02 15.55 2.74
N THR A 199 0.71 15.60 3.84
CA THR A 199 2.04 16.21 3.92
C THR A 199 3.02 15.23 4.56
N PHE A 200 4.32 15.48 4.42
CA PHE A 200 5.35 14.67 5.06
C PHE A 200 5.82 15.25 6.41
N ASP A 201 5.23 16.36 6.85
CA ASP A 201 5.67 17.14 8.01
C ASP A 201 5.66 16.33 9.31
N GLY A 202 4.81 15.31 9.37
CA GLY A 202 4.61 14.44 10.53
C GLY A 202 5.89 13.74 11.00
N VAL A 203 6.88 13.53 10.12
CA VAL A 203 8.17 12.95 10.49
C VAL A 203 8.93 13.88 11.46
N ARG A 204 8.93 15.19 11.18
CA ARG A 204 9.55 16.20 12.04
C ARG A 204 8.65 16.57 13.23
N GLU A 205 7.34 16.73 13.02
CA GLU A 205 6.39 16.98 14.11
C GLU A 205 6.42 15.85 15.15
N GLY A 206 6.72 14.61 14.74
CA GLY A 206 6.87 13.46 15.63
C GLY A 206 7.98 13.60 16.68
N LEU A 207 8.92 14.53 16.53
CA LEU A 207 9.94 14.83 17.55
C LEU A 207 9.30 15.23 18.89
N ASP A 208 8.13 15.87 18.86
CA ASP A 208 7.41 16.27 20.08
C ASP A 208 6.86 15.08 20.88
N LEU A 209 6.72 13.92 20.24
CA LEU A 209 6.30 12.66 20.86
C LEU A 209 7.48 11.87 21.45
N LEU A 210 8.72 12.37 21.32
CA LEU A 210 9.90 11.78 21.91
C LEU A 210 10.25 12.44 23.25
N PRO A 211 10.93 11.72 24.16
CA PRO A 211 11.51 12.34 25.36
C PRO A 211 12.47 13.47 25.01
N ALA A 212 12.37 14.59 25.72
CA ALA A 212 13.08 15.84 25.43
C ALA A 212 14.58 15.64 25.18
N GLN A 213 15.23 14.77 25.96
CA GLN A 213 16.68 14.54 25.91
C GLN A 213 17.15 13.84 24.61
N ARG A 214 16.24 13.30 23.80
CA ARG A 214 16.57 12.62 22.53
C ARG A 214 16.15 13.39 21.29
N ARG A 215 15.38 14.47 21.44
CA ARG A 215 14.84 15.26 20.32
C ARG A 215 15.94 15.86 19.45
N ASP A 216 16.93 16.50 20.06
CA ASP A 216 18.01 17.16 19.32
C ASP A 216 18.82 16.19 18.48
N ARG A 217 19.07 14.99 19.02
CA ARG A 217 19.81 13.93 18.30
C ARG A 217 19.04 13.45 17.07
N TRP A 218 17.75 13.17 17.23
CA TRP A 218 16.89 12.79 16.11
C TRP A 218 16.70 13.91 15.09
N SER A 219 16.53 15.16 15.55
CA SER A 219 16.47 16.33 14.67
C SER A 219 17.72 16.46 13.81
N GLY A 220 18.91 16.23 14.39
CA GLY A 220 20.18 16.21 13.67
C GLY A 220 20.25 15.11 12.60
N TRP A 221 19.82 13.90 12.90
CA TRP A 221 19.79 12.81 11.91
C TRP A 221 18.79 13.05 10.77
N LEU A 222 17.63 13.63 11.06
CA LEU A 222 16.66 14.02 10.04
C LEU A 222 17.23 15.13 9.14
N ALA A 223 17.90 16.14 9.73
CA ALA A 223 18.58 17.18 8.96
C ALA A 223 19.70 16.63 8.08
N GLU A 224 20.45 15.64 8.58
CA GLU A 224 21.46 14.94 7.80
C GLU A 224 20.83 14.23 6.58
N ALA A 225 19.73 13.49 6.79
CA ALA A 225 18.97 12.82 5.72
C ALA A 225 18.43 13.77 4.65
N GLU A 226 18.07 15.00 5.03
CA GLU A 226 17.61 16.05 4.11
C GLU A 226 18.74 16.77 3.37
N SER A 227 20.01 16.52 3.72
CA SER A 227 21.17 17.19 3.14
C SER A 227 22.08 16.29 2.31
N LYS A 228 21.87 14.97 2.37
CA LYS A 228 22.70 13.97 1.71
C LYS A 228 21.82 13.01 0.91
N PRO A 229 22.32 12.51 -0.24
CA PRO A 229 21.59 11.55 -1.04
C PRO A 229 21.54 10.17 -0.35
N PRO A 230 20.55 9.32 -0.69
CA PRO A 230 20.20 8.14 0.10
C PRO A 230 21.33 7.09 0.17
N GLU A 231 22.18 7.00 -0.85
CA GLU A 231 23.31 6.06 -0.92
C GLU A 231 24.43 6.34 0.11
N GLN A 232 24.39 7.49 0.81
CA GLN A 232 25.33 7.80 1.89
C GLN A 232 24.94 7.17 3.23
N PHE A 233 23.73 6.63 3.36
CA PHE A 233 23.24 6.05 4.61
C PHE A 233 23.45 4.54 4.69
N ARG A 234 24.59 4.05 4.19
CA ARG A 234 25.01 2.65 4.28
C ARG A 234 26.13 2.47 5.32
N PRO A 235 26.18 1.34 6.05
CA PRO A 235 25.19 0.26 6.01
C PRO A 235 23.87 0.63 6.72
N ASN A 236 22.74 0.15 6.21
CA ASN A 236 21.38 0.52 6.64
C ASN A 236 20.62 -0.58 7.39
N GLY A 237 21.29 -1.64 7.85
CA GLY A 237 20.72 -2.57 8.83
C GLY A 237 20.49 -1.98 10.24
N PHE A 238 21.08 -0.81 10.54
CA PHE A 238 20.82 -0.04 11.77
C PHE A 238 19.64 0.90 11.55
N VAL A 239 18.72 0.99 12.53
CA VAL A 239 17.46 1.72 12.39
C VAL A 239 17.60 3.19 12.00
N VAL A 240 18.66 3.87 12.45
CA VAL A 240 18.88 5.29 12.14
C VAL A 240 19.23 5.47 10.66
N PRO A 241 20.29 4.85 10.11
CA PRO A 241 20.55 4.89 8.67
C PRO A 241 19.42 4.35 7.80
N ALA A 242 18.67 3.32 8.23
CA ALA A 242 17.48 2.86 7.50
C ALA A 242 16.44 3.98 7.35
N LEU A 243 16.11 4.66 8.45
CA LEU A 243 15.20 5.79 8.45
C LEU A 243 15.76 6.95 7.61
N GLN A 244 17.05 7.25 7.75
CA GLN A 244 17.71 8.32 6.99
C GLN A 244 17.71 8.03 5.49
N ALA A 245 17.98 6.79 5.06
CA ALA A 245 17.94 6.38 3.66
C ALA A 245 16.53 6.54 3.08
N ALA A 246 15.50 6.06 3.79
CA ALA A 246 14.12 6.20 3.34
C ALA A 246 13.66 7.66 3.30
N TRP A 247 14.00 8.46 4.32
CA TRP A 247 13.65 9.88 4.38
C TRP A 247 14.39 10.69 3.32
N SER A 248 15.68 10.42 3.11
CA SER A 248 16.49 11.03 2.06
C SER A 248 15.92 10.72 0.68
N ALA A 249 15.59 9.46 0.39
CA ALA A 249 14.98 9.06 -0.88
C ALA A 249 13.67 9.80 -1.16
N ILE A 250 12.83 10.00 -0.15
CA ILE A 250 11.57 10.77 -0.29
C ILE A 250 11.83 12.27 -0.50
N THR A 251 12.75 12.86 0.25
CA THR A 251 12.95 14.32 0.27
C THR A 251 13.80 14.84 -0.89
N HIS A 252 14.66 14.00 -1.46
CA HIS A 252 15.51 14.35 -2.60
C HIS A 252 14.89 13.97 -3.96
N THR A 253 13.77 13.25 -3.96
CA THR A 253 13.06 12.94 -5.20
C THR A 253 12.09 14.07 -5.55
N ASP A 254 12.24 14.62 -6.75
CA ASP A 254 11.34 15.67 -7.23
C ASP A 254 9.92 15.15 -7.39
N ILE A 255 8.94 15.99 -7.02
CA ILE A 255 7.53 15.76 -7.32
C ILE A 255 7.28 16.21 -8.75
N PRO A 256 6.86 15.32 -9.67
CA PRO A 256 6.57 15.71 -11.05
C PRO A 256 5.49 16.78 -11.15
N ASP A 257 5.55 17.56 -12.22
CA ASP A 257 4.50 18.52 -12.55
C ASP A 257 3.19 17.82 -12.93
N HIS A 258 2.07 18.54 -12.83
CA HIS A 258 0.79 18.02 -13.31
C HIS A 258 0.60 18.38 -14.78
N ASN A 259 0.97 17.45 -15.66
CA ASN A 259 0.82 17.58 -17.11
C ASN A 259 0.23 16.30 -17.73
N PRO A 260 -1.10 16.11 -17.64
CA PRO A 260 -1.78 14.89 -18.09
C PRO A 260 -1.56 14.55 -19.57
N GLY A 261 -1.48 15.56 -20.44
CA GLY A 261 -1.24 15.36 -21.89
C GLY A 261 0.14 14.78 -22.21
N HIS A 262 1.09 14.85 -21.27
CA HIS A 262 2.41 14.23 -21.36
C HIS A 262 2.60 13.05 -20.41
N GLY A 263 1.54 12.62 -19.70
CA GLY A 263 1.63 11.52 -18.75
C GLY A 263 2.47 11.82 -17.49
N SER A 264 2.61 13.11 -17.14
CA SER A 264 3.28 13.56 -15.91
C SER A 264 2.25 13.83 -14.83
N PHE A 265 2.40 13.16 -13.69
CA PHE A 265 1.48 13.23 -12.56
C PHE A 265 2.26 13.35 -11.25
N PRO A 266 1.89 14.28 -10.35
CA PRO A 266 2.59 14.43 -9.06
C PRO A 266 2.70 13.14 -8.24
N CYS A 267 1.70 12.26 -8.34
CA CYS A 267 1.68 10.98 -7.63
C CYS A 267 2.76 9.98 -8.09
N GLN A 268 3.36 10.17 -9.27
CA GLN A 268 4.53 9.40 -9.71
C GLN A 268 5.77 9.63 -8.84
N HIS A 269 5.75 10.65 -7.98
CA HIS A 269 6.71 10.79 -6.89
C HIS A 269 6.84 9.49 -6.06
N LEU A 270 5.74 8.73 -5.87
CA LEU A 270 5.78 7.43 -5.19
C LEU A 270 6.74 6.45 -5.89
N GLU A 271 6.59 6.28 -7.20
CA GLU A 271 7.40 5.35 -7.99
C GLU A 271 8.86 5.80 -8.07
N HIS A 272 9.08 7.10 -8.29
CA HIS A 272 10.42 7.68 -8.38
C HIS A 272 11.18 7.59 -7.04
N ALA A 273 10.51 7.86 -5.92
CA ALA A 273 11.14 7.82 -4.60
C ALA A 273 11.41 6.38 -4.13
N LEU A 274 10.55 5.42 -4.47
CA LEU A 274 10.85 3.99 -4.27
C LEU A 274 12.05 3.54 -5.11
N THR A 275 12.16 4.03 -6.33
CA THR A 275 13.35 3.78 -7.17
C THR A 275 14.61 4.35 -6.53
N ALA A 276 14.55 5.56 -5.96
CA ALA A 276 15.65 6.16 -5.22
C ALA A 276 16.01 5.36 -3.95
N ALA A 277 15.01 4.85 -3.23
CA ALA A 277 15.20 3.99 -2.06
C ALA A 277 15.95 2.70 -2.40
N ILE A 278 15.60 2.04 -3.51
CA ILE A 278 16.29 0.82 -3.97
C ILE A 278 17.71 1.13 -4.43
N ARG A 279 17.93 2.27 -5.10
CA ARG A 279 19.26 2.73 -5.51
C ARG A 279 20.17 3.09 -4.34
N ALA A 280 19.62 3.33 -3.15
CA ALA A 280 20.42 3.52 -1.94
C ALA A 280 21.32 2.32 -1.65
N GLY A 281 20.87 1.10 -2.00
CA GLY A 281 21.60 -0.16 -1.85
C GLY A 281 21.60 -0.71 -0.42
N ASP A 282 22.35 -1.81 -0.22
CA ASP A 282 22.42 -2.56 1.05
C ASP A 282 21.06 -3.22 1.39
N ASP A 283 20.38 -2.83 2.45
CA ASP A 283 19.07 -3.36 2.90
C ASP A 283 17.90 -2.73 2.12
N THR A 284 17.78 -3.08 0.84
CA THR A 284 16.93 -2.38 -0.13
C THR A 284 15.43 -2.63 0.02
N ASP A 285 15.02 -3.84 0.37
CA ASP A 285 13.63 -4.16 0.69
C ASP A 285 13.17 -3.40 1.94
N THR A 286 13.98 -3.36 3.00
CA THR A 286 13.63 -2.62 4.21
C THR A 286 13.48 -1.12 3.96
N VAL A 287 14.46 -0.49 3.31
CA VAL A 287 14.41 0.95 3.04
C VAL A 287 13.21 1.29 2.12
N ALA A 288 12.94 0.45 1.12
CA ALA A 288 11.82 0.63 0.21
C ALA A 288 10.45 0.36 0.89
N ALA A 289 10.36 -0.60 1.81
CA ALA A 289 9.15 -0.86 2.60
C ALA A 289 8.81 0.33 3.52
N ILE A 290 9.83 0.86 4.22
CA ILE A 290 9.73 2.05 5.07
C ILE A 290 9.27 3.25 4.24
N ALA A 291 9.94 3.54 3.12
CA ALA A 291 9.58 4.63 2.23
C ALA A 291 8.17 4.45 1.63
N GLY A 292 7.86 3.24 1.17
CA GLY A 292 6.59 2.87 0.56
C GLY A 292 5.39 3.06 1.47
N ALA A 293 5.54 2.78 2.77
CA ALA A 293 4.49 3.04 3.75
C ALA A 293 4.12 4.54 3.83
N LEU A 294 5.12 5.42 3.86
CA LEU A 294 4.92 6.87 3.96
C LEU A 294 4.47 7.49 2.62
N LEU A 295 5.05 7.05 1.50
CA LEU A 295 4.62 7.47 0.16
C LEU A 295 3.19 7.03 -0.13
N GLY A 296 2.84 5.80 0.23
CA GLY A 296 1.48 5.28 0.18
C GLY A 296 0.51 6.07 1.07
N ALA A 297 0.94 6.48 2.26
CA ALA A 297 0.17 7.37 3.14
C ALA A 297 -0.10 8.75 2.50
N ARG A 298 0.88 9.30 1.77
CA ARG A 298 0.79 10.63 1.14
C ARG A 298 -0.07 10.63 -0.12
N TRP A 299 0.17 9.64 -0.98
CA TRP A 299 -0.37 9.60 -2.33
C TRP A 299 -1.56 8.65 -2.47
N GLY A 300 -1.71 7.67 -1.58
CA GLY A 300 -2.83 6.73 -1.58
C GLY A 300 -2.67 5.55 -2.52
N SER A 301 -3.58 4.59 -2.37
CA SER A 301 -3.61 3.37 -3.19
C SER A 301 -3.82 3.68 -4.68
N SER A 302 -4.52 4.77 -4.98
CA SER A 302 -4.74 5.26 -6.34
C SER A 302 -3.46 5.68 -7.06
N ALA A 303 -2.37 5.97 -6.32
CA ALA A 303 -1.06 6.31 -6.86
C ALA A 303 -0.15 5.11 -7.09
N VAL A 304 -0.45 3.94 -6.51
CA VAL A 304 0.37 2.74 -6.69
C VAL A 304 0.09 2.17 -8.09
N PRO A 305 1.11 1.97 -8.96
CA PRO A 305 0.93 1.43 -10.31
C PRO A 305 0.11 0.14 -10.32
N LEU A 306 -0.88 0.04 -11.23
CA LEU A 306 -1.75 -1.15 -11.28
C LEU A 306 -0.98 -2.43 -11.63
N ALA A 307 0.11 -2.31 -12.40
CA ALA A 307 1.01 -3.43 -12.69
C ALA A 307 1.61 -4.02 -11.41
N TRP A 308 2.00 -3.19 -10.44
CA TRP A 308 2.49 -3.64 -9.14
C TRP A 308 1.38 -4.27 -8.31
N GLN A 309 0.20 -3.62 -8.26
CA GLN A 309 -0.95 -4.15 -7.53
C GLN A 309 -1.39 -5.53 -8.02
N ARG A 310 -1.27 -5.79 -9.33
CA ARG A 310 -1.62 -7.07 -9.95
C ARG A 310 -0.73 -8.22 -9.48
N VAL A 311 0.57 -7.98 -9.33
CA VAL A 311 1.55 -9.02 -9.03
C VAL A 311 1.92 -9.13 -7.55
N VAL A 312 1.76 -8.07 -6.77
CA VAL A 312 2.17 -8.06 -5.36
C VAL A 312 1.40 -9.09 -4.54
N HIS A 313 2.14 -9.97 -3.88
CA HIS A 313 1.60 -11.05 -3.04
C HIS A 313 2.62 -11.53 -2.01
N GLY A 314 2.21 -12.41 -1.10
CA GLY A 314 3.12 -13.03 -0.14
C GLY A 314 2.36 -13.68 1.00
N TRP A 315 3.07 -14.16 2.01
CA TRP A 315 2.45 -14.87 3.14
C TRP A 315 1.44 -13.99 3.91
N PRO A 316 0.28 -14.52 4.37
CA PRO A 316 -0.24 -15.88 4.19
C PRO A 316 -1.14 -16.04 2.96
N ARG A 317 -0.63 -15.74 1.76
CA ARG A 317 -1.36 -15.60 0.48
C ARG A 317 -2.21 -14.33 0.39
N ARG A 318 -1.70 -13.21 0.91
CA ARG A 318 -2.35 -11.89 0.82
C ARG A 318 -1.87 -11.15 -0.41
N ARG A 319 -2.80 -10.48 -1.10
CA ARG A 319 -2.55 -9.67 -2.31
C ARG A 319 -2.96 -8.21 -2.07
N ALA A 320 -2.79 -7.35 -3.09
CA ALA A 320 -3.16 -5.93 -3.02
C ALA A 320 -4.55 -5.66 -2.40
N ALA A 321 -5.59 -6.41 -2.81
CA ALA A 321 -6.94 -6.26 -2.27
C ALA A 321 -7.03 -6.53 -0.76
N ASP A 322 -6.28 -7.52 -0.26
CA ASP A 322 -6.21 -7.81 1.17
C ASP A 322 -5.48 -6.71 1.95
N LEU A 323 -4.38 -6.19 1.39
CA LEU A 323 -3.59 -5.11 1.99
C LEU A 323 -4.45 -3.84 2.14
N ILE A 324 -5.17 -3.48 1.07
CA ILE A 324 -6.15 -2.39 1.08
C ILE A 324 -7.24 -2.63 2.14
N ARG A 325 -7.79 -3.84 2.20
CA ARG A 325 -8.83 -4.21 3.17
C ARG A 325 -8.34 -4.05 4.61
N LEU A 326 -7.18 -4.61 4.93
CA LEU A 326 -6.59 -4.53 6.27
C LEU A 326 -6.27 -3.09 6.66
N ALA A 327 -5.76 -2.30 5.72
CA ALA A 327 -5.44 -0.90 5.95
C ALA A 327 -6.68 -0.06 6.26
N VAL A 328 -7.73 -0.18 5.42
CA VAL A 328 -9.00 0.55 5.62
C VAL A 328 -9.67 0.13 6.92
N LEU A 329 -9.75 -1.17 7.21
CA LEU A 329 -10.35 -1.66 8.47
C LEU A 329 -9.56 -1.16 9.68
N THR A 330 -8.22 -1.20 9.63
CA THR A 330 -7.38 -0.68 10.72
C THR A 330 -7.65 0.81 10.96
N ALA A 331 -7.69 1.61 9.89
CA ALA A 331 -7.94 3.04 9.97
C ALA A 331 -9.35 3.40 10.48
N GLN A 332 -10.32 2.50 10.30
CA GLN A 332 -11.71 2.65 10.73
C GLN A 332 -12.03 1.88 12.03
N GLY A 333 -11.02 1.48 12.80
CA GLY A 333 -11.23 0.81 14.09
C GLY A 333 -11.94 -0.55 13.97
N GLY A 334 -11.71 -1.26 12.87
CA GLY A 334 -12.31 -2.56 12.54
C GLY A 334 -13.74 -2.51 12.04
N GLN A 335 -14.29 -1.32 11.80
CA GLN A 335 -15.64 -1.17 11.27
C GLN A 335 -15.60 -1.13 9.74
N ALA A 336 -16.50 -1.89 9.11
CA ALA A 336 -16.74 -1.76 7.68
C ALA A 336 -17.62 -0.54 7.40
N GLY A 337 -17.38 0.12 6.26
CA GLY A 337 -18.15 1.26 5.81
C GLY A 337 -19.52 0.89 5.24
N GLN A 338 -20.13 1.85 4.54
CA GLN A 338 -21.44 1.68 3.90
C GLN A 338 -21.45 0.44 2.99
N GLY A 339 -22.49 -0.39 3.15
CA GLY A 339 -22.63 -1.63 2.37
C GLY A 339 -21.69 -2.76 2.81
N GLY A 340 -21.04 -2.64 3.96
CA GLY A 340 -20.16 -3.67 4.53
C GLY A 340 -18.78 -3.76 3.87
N TRP A 341 -18.43 -2.87 2.95
CA TRP A 341 -17.08 -2.83 2.36
C TRP A 341 -16.05 -2.31 3.38
N PRO A 342 -14.81 -2.86 3.44
CA PRO A 342 -14.23 -3.87 2.57
C PRO A 342 -14.42 -5.33 3.03
N GLY A 343 -15.37 -5.61 3.93
CA GLY A 343 -15.62 -6.95 4.50
C GLY A 343 -16.81 -7.71 3.91
N CYS A 344 -17.53 -7.16 2.92
CA CYS A 344 -18.71 -7.78 2.35
C CYS A 344 -18.36 -8.89 1.34
N ALA A 345 -19.18 -9.95 1.32
CA ALA A 345 -19.10 -11.01 0.32
C ALA A 345 -19.33 -10.47 -1.10
N ARG A 346 -20.39 -9.69 -1.29
CA ARG A 346 -20.69 -9.00 -2.55
C ARG A 346 -20.91 -7.51 -2.31
N ALA A 347 -20.39 -6.68 -3.20
CA ALA A 347 -20.64 -5.25 -3.15
C ALA A 347 -22.12 -4.94 -3.42
N PRO A 348 -22.70 -3.93 -2.74
CA PRO A 348 -24.06 -3.48 -3.00
C PRO A 348 -24.28 -3.17 -4.48
N ARG A 349 -25.32 -3.77 -5.06
CA ARG A 349 -25.65 -3.61 -6.47
C ARG A 349 -26.59 -2.41 -6.66
N PRO A 350 -26.28 -1.45 -7.55
CA PRO A 350 -27.21 -0.36 -7.87
C PRO A 350 -28.44 -0.89 -8.62
N VAL A 351 -29.56 -0.17 -8.51
CA VAL A 351 -30.82 -0.49 -9.21
C VAL A 351 -30.72 -0.03 -10.68
N VAL A 352 -30.03 -0.83 -11.50
CA VAL A 352 -29.83 -0.62 -12.94
C VAL A 352 -29.88 -1.96 -13.67
N ALA A 353 -30.18 -1.96 -14.96
CA ALA A 353 -30.14 -3.17 -15.78
C ALA A 353 -28.69 -3.70 -15.94
N PRO A 354 -28.49 -5.01 -16.13
CA PRO A 354 -27.18 -5.55 -16.50
C PRO A 354 -26.65 -4.89 -17.78
N LEU A 355 -25.37 -4.50 -17.77
CA LEU A 355 -24.67 -3.98 -18.94
C LEU A 355 -23.70 -5.06 -19.44
N MET A 356 -23.73 -5.36 -20.73
CA MET A 356 -22.77 -6.27 -21.35
C MET A 356 -22.64 -5.90 -22.82
N GLN A 357 -21.73 -4.98 -23.13
CA GLN A 357 -21.53 -4.49 -24.49
C GLN A 357 -20.06 -4.58 -24.88
N ALA A 358 -19.79 -5.05 -26.10
CA ALA A 358 -18.44 -5.03 -26.63
C ALA A 358 -17.98 -3.56 -26.86
N HIS A 359 -16.72 -3.28 -26.60
CA HIS A 359 -16.11 -2.01 -26.93
C HIS A 359 -16.11 -1.79 -28.47
N PRO A 360 -16.44 -0.59 -28.99
CA PRO A 360 -16.61 -0.36 -30.43
C PRO A 360 -15.40 -0.75 -31.29
N HIS A 361 -14.19 -0.54 -30.75
CA HIS A 361 -12.92 -0.78 -31.45
C HIS A 361 -12.18 -2.04 -31.01
N ASP A 362 -12.69 -2.78 -30.01
CA ASP A 362 -12.04 -4.01 -29.52
C ASP A 362 -13.09 -4.97 -28.94
N PRO A 363 -13.54 -5.98 -29.71
CA PRO A 363 -14.56 -6.92 -29.23
C PRO A 363 -14.10 -7.80 -28.06
N GLY A 364 -12.80 -7.83 -27.73
CA GLY A 364 -12.29 -8.51 -26.55
C GLY A 364 -12.35 -7.67 -25.26
N VAL A 365 -12.84 -6.43 -25.33
CA VAL A 365 -13.14 -5.61 -24.16
C VAL A 365 -14.66 -5.55 -23.99
N ILE A 366 -15.14 -6.06 -22.87
CA ILE A 366 -16.56 -6.06 -22.50
C ILE A 366 -16.79 -4.94 -21.48
N LEU A 367 -17.62 -3.98 -21.86
CA LEU A 367 -18.12 -2.93 -20.98
C LEU A 367 -19.27 -3.48 -20.16
N GLY A 368 -19.15 -3.37 -18.84
CA GLY A 368 -20.13 -3.93 -17.91
C GLY A 368 -20.38 -3.12 -16.66
N ASN A 369 -21.17 -3.72 -15.78
CA ASN A 369 -21.46 -3.26 -14.43
C ASN A 369 -21.44 -4.41 -13.43
N LEU A 370 -21.78 -4.17 -12.16
CA LEU A 370 -21.72 -5.22 -11.14
C LEU A 370 -22.73 -6.37 -11.35
N HIS A 371 -23.73 -6.19 -12.23
CA HIS A 371 -24.67 -7.26 -12.61
C HIS A 371 -24.17 -8.11 -13.77
N THR A 372 -23.04 -7.76 -14.39
CA THR A 372 -22.46 -8.53 -15.50
C THR A 372 -21.89 -9.84 -14.98
N ASP A 373 -22.34 -10.95 -15.58
CA ASP A 373 -21.77 -12.27 -15.38
C ASP A 373 -20.47 -12.40 -16.20
N ALA A 374 -19.34 -12.64 -15.53
CA ALA A 374 -18.04 -12.72 -16.18
C ALA A 374 -17.90 -13.97 -17.07
N ALA A 375 -18.47 -15.10 -16.67
CA ALA A 375 -18.51 -16.31 -17.48
C ALA A 375 -19.34 -16.11 -18.75
N ALA A 376 -20.51 -15.46 -18.63
CA ALA A 376 -21.34 -15.12 -19.80
C ALA A 376 -20.62 -14.13 -20.74
N ALA A 377 -19.87 -13.18 -20.19
CA ALA A 377 -19.01 -12.28 -20.94
C ALA A 377 -17.75 -12.97 -21.51
N ARG A 378 -17.52 -14.25 -21.17
CA ARG A 378 -16.30 -15.02 -21.49
C ARG A 378 -15.03 -14.31 -21.01
N ALA A 379 -15.13 -13.53 -19.95
CA ALA A 379 -14.06 -12.72 -19.42
C ALA A 379 -13.03 -13.61 -18.71
N THR A 380 -11.76 -13.46 -19.07
CA THR A 380 -10.62 -14.12 -18.41
C THR A 380 -9.84 -13.17 -17.51
N ALA A 381 -10.21 -11.89 -17.52
CA ALA A 381 -9.69 -10.83 -16.67
C ALA A 381 -10.79 -9.79 -16.36
N VAL A 382 -10.68 -9.11 -15.22
CA VAL A 382 -11.62 -8.07 -14.78
C VAL A 382 -10.84 -6.84 -14.33
N ILE A 383 -11.28 -5.67 -14.80
CA ILE A 383 -10.87 -4.37 -14.25
C ILE A 383 -12.07 -3.73 -13.57
N SER A 384 -11.99 -3.65 -12.23
CA SER A 384 -13.03 -3.11 -11.37
C SER A 384 -12.73 -1.65 -11.03
N LEU A 385 -13.53 -0.74 -11.56
CA LEU A 385 -13.43 0.71 -11.30
C LEU A 385 -14.30 1.15 -10.11
N CYS A 386 -14.68 0.21 -9.24
CA CYS A 386 -15.49 0.45 -8.06
C CYS A 386 -15.14 -0.57 -6.97
N ARG A 387 -15.69 -0.34 -5.78
CA ARG A 387 -15.64 -1.30 -4.68
C ARG A 387 -16.32 -2.61 -5.11
N VAL A 388 -15.65 -3.72 -4.81
CA VAL A 388 -16.14 -5.10 -5.00
C VAL A 388 -16.08 -5.84 -3.66
N GLY A 389 -16.93 -6.84 -3.49
CA GLY A 389 -16.88 -7.77 -2.37
C GLY A 389 -15.86 -8.88 -2.59
N CYS A 390 -15.61 -9.68 -1.55
CA CYS A 390 -14.64 -10.78 -1.57
C CYS A 390 -14.97 -11.87 -2.61
N ASP A 391 -16.25 -12.08 -2.89
CA ASP A 391 -16.77 -13.15 -3.75
C ASP A 391 -17.19 -12.61 -5.12
N ASP A 392 -17.02 -11.31 -5.37
CA ASP A 392 -17.31 -10.74 -6.68
C ASP A 392 -16.25 -11.21 -7.70
N PHE A 393 -16.75 -11.78 -8.80
CA PHE A 393 -15.95 -12.34 -9.90
C PHE A 393 -15.03 -13.48 -9.46
N ASP A 394 -15.48 -14.30 -8.50
CA ASP A 394 -14.73 -15.43 -7.95
C ASP A 394 -14.36 -16.52 -8.97
N ASP A 395 -15.04 -16.52 -10.11
CA ASP A 395 -14.83 -17.35 -11.29
C ASP A 395 -13.63 -16.92 -12.16
N VAL A 396 -13.14 -15.69 -12.04
CA VAL A 396 -11.96 -15.20 -12.79
C VAL A 396 -10.68 -15.45 -11.99
N PRO A 397 -9.55 -15.89 -12.57
CA PRO A 397 -8.31 -16.06 -11.81
C PRO A 397 -7.90 -14.82 -11.02
N VAL A 398 -7.54 -14.98 -9.74
CA VAL A 398 -7.22 -13.85 -8.84
C VAL A 398 -6.11 -12.94 -9.36
N ALA A 399 -5.14 -13.49 -10.11
CA ALA A 399 -4.05 -12.71 -10.74
C ALA A 399 -4.52 -11.77 -11.86
N ASN A 400 -5.77 -11.93 -12.32
CA ASN A 400 -6.37 -11.17 -13.41
C ASN A 400 -7.57 -10.32 -12.93
N ARG A 401 -7.74 -10.16 -11.60
CA ARG A 401 -8.73 -9.24 -11.02
C ARG A 401 -8.00 -7.99 -10.54
N VAL A 402 -8.10 -6.92 -11.32
CA VAL A 402 -7.43 -5.65 -11.02
C VAL A 402 -8.45 -4.63 -10.55
N GLY A 403 -8.24 -4.07 -9.36
CA GLY A 403 -9.08 -2.99 -8.83
C GLY A 403 -8.40 -1.63 -9.03
N ALA A 404 -9.14 -0.66 -9.59
CA ALA A 404 -8.71 0.74 -9.65
C ALA A 404 -9.52 1.57 -8.65
N TRP A 405 -8.82 2.35 -7.82
CA TRP A 405 -9.46 3.24 -6.85
C TRP A 405 -10.03 4.48 -7.54
N LEU A 406 -11.28 4.37 -8.01
CA LEU A 406 -11.97 5.44 -8.72
C LEU A 406 -13.38 5.65 -8.15
N VAL A 407 -13.64 6.85 -7.64
CA VAL A 407 -14.90 7.23 -6.99
C VAL A 407 -15.77 8.03 -7.96
N ASP A 408 -17.05 7.71 -8.03
CA ASP A 408 -18.02 8.38 -8.92
C ASP A 408 -18.63 9.63 -8.29
N GLN A 409 -17.79 10.47 -7.70
CA GLN A 409 -18.21 11.69 -7.03
C GLN A 409 -17.15 12.76 -7.29
N PRO A 410 -17.51 13.91 -7.90
CA PRO A 410 -16.57 14.99 -8.14
C PRO A 410 -15.85 15.43 -6.87
N GLY A 411 -14.53 15.60 -6.94
CA GLY A 411 -13.69 16.01 -5.80
C GLY A 411 -13.39 14.90 -4.79
N ALA A 412 -13.85 13.67 -5.02
CA ALA A 412 -13.57 12.53 -4.15
C ALA A 412 -12.33 11.70 -4.57
N ASN A 413 -11.71 12.05 -5.70
CA ASN A 413 -10.54 11.37 -6.26
C ASN A 413 -9.28 12.20 -6.01
N ALA A 414 -8.20 11.56 -5.54
CA ALA A 414 -6.91 12.24 -5.36
C ALA A 414 -6.18 12.45 -6.70
N HIS A 415 -6.12 11.41 -7.53
CA HIS A 415 -5.32 11.39 -8.77
C HIS A 415 -6.14 10.90 -9.98
N PRO A 416 -7.28 11.52 -10.32
CA PRO A 416 -8.22 10.96 -11.29
C PRO A 416 -7.59 10.76 -12.69
N HIS A 417 -6.72 11.67 -13.16
CA HIS A 417 -6.02 11.49 -14.45
C HIS A 417 -5.10 10.28 -14.45
N PHE A 418 -4.29 10.13 -13.40
CA PHE A 418 -3.38 8.99 -13.29
C PHE A 418 -4.17 7.67 -13.24
N VAL A 419 -5.24 7.59 -12.44
CA VAL A 419 -6.04 6.36 -12.31
C VAL A 419 -6.73 5.99 -13.62
N VAL A 420 -7.32 6.96 -14.33
CA VAL A 420 -7.99 6.69 -15.62
C VAL A 420 -6.98 6.24 -16.67
N ASP A 421 -5.80 6.88 -16.73
CA ASP A 421 -4.73 6.48 -17.66
C ASP A 421 -4.16 5.10 -17.32
N GLN A 422 -3.87 4.83 -16.04
CA GLN A 422 -3.39 3.52 -15.55
C GLN A 422 -4.39 2.40 -15.82
N ALA A 423 -5.69 2.61 -15.57
CA ALA A 423 -6.71 1.61 -15.85
C ALA A 423 -6.82 1.29 -17.35
N ALA A 424 -6.70 2.30 -18.21
CA ALA A 424 -6.70 2.11 -19.66
C ALA A 424 -5.42 1.41 -20.16
N ARG A 425 -4.26 1.68 -19.57
CA ARG A 425 -3.00 0.98 -19.88
C ARG A 425 -3.01 -0.46 -19.39
N MET A 426 -3.52 -0.72 -18.20
CA MET A 426 -3.73 -2.09 -17.69
C MET A 426 -4.69 -2.88 -18.59
N LEU A 427 -5.74 -2.23 -19.09
CA LEU A 427 -6.63 -2.83 -20.09
C LEU A 427 -5.86 -3.21 -21.36
N LEU A 428 -5.01 -2.31 -21.87
CA LEU A 428 -4.16 -2.57 -23.02
C LEU A 428 -3.18 -3.73 -22.79
N GLU A 429 -2.56 -3.82 -21.61
CA GLU A 429 -1.64 -4.90 -21.23
C GLU A 429 -2.36 -6.25 -21.22
N LEU A 430 -3.48 -6.36 -20.51
CA LEU A 430 -4.28 -7.58 -20.47
C LEU A 430 -4.76 -8.02 -21.86
N ARG A 431 -5.11 -7.06 -22.73
CA ARG A 431 -5.47 -7.35 -24.12
C ARG A 431 -4.29 -7.85 -24.95
N LYS A 432 -3.09 -7.30 -24.76
CA LYS A 432 -1.84 -7.81 -25.39
C LYS A 432 -1.48 -9.22 -24.92
N GLU A 433 -1.81 -9.56 -23.67
CA GLU A 433 -1.66 -10.92 -23.11
C GLU A 433 -2.73 -11.90 -23.63
N GLY A 434 -3.71 -11.43 -24.42
CA GLY A 434 -4.74 -12.26 -25.04
C GLY A 434 -6.01 -12.44 -24.21
N HIS A 435 -6.16 -11.73 -23.09
CA HIS A 435 -7.34 -11.86 -22.23
C HIS A 435 -8.57 -11.19 -22.83
N VAL A 436 -9.74 -11.82 -22.71
CA VAL A 436 -11.02 -11.09 -22.80
C VAL A 436 -11.22 -10.38 -21.47
N VAL A 437 -11.42 -9.05 -21.50
CA VAL A 437 -11.42 -8.22 -20.29
C VAL A 437 -12.79 -7.63 -20.04
N LEU A 438 -13.34 -7.88 -18.85
CA LEU A 438 -14.51 -7.17 -18.34
C LEU A 438 -14.06 -5.86 -17.68
N LEU A 439 -14.32 -4.73 -18.32
CA LEU A 439 -14.15 -3.39 -17.75
C LEU A 439 -15.48 -2.95 -17.16
N HIS A 440 -15.54 -2.76 -15.83
CA HIS A 440 -16.80 -2.41 -15.18
C HIS A 440 -16.64 -1.39 -14.05
N CYS A 441 -17.76 -0.77 -13.71
CA CYS A 441 -17.94 0.00 -12.49
C CYS A 441 -19.29 -0.40 -11.86
N ALA A 442 -19.74 0.31 -10.83
CA ALA A 442 -20.95 -0.08 -10.10
C ALA A 442 -22.18 -0.19 -11.02
N ALA A 443 -22.45 0.88 -11.80
CA ALA A 443 -23.59 0.97 -12.71
C ALA A 443 -23.23 0.85 -14.19
N GLY A 444 -21.95 0.97 -14.55
CA GLY A 444 -21.46 0.97 -15.94
C GLY A 444 -21.65 2.29 -16.70
N GLN A 445 -22.09 3.36 -16.03
CA GLN A 445 -22.61 4.57 -16.67
C GLN A 445 -21.65 5.76 -16.74
N SER A 446 -20.60 5.77 -15.91
CA SER A 446 -19.69 6.92 -15.75
C SER A 446 -18.21 6.49 -15.80
N ARG A 447 -17.72 5.77 -14.79
CA ARG A 447 -16.32 5.31 -14.76
C ARG A 447 -15.95 4.34 -15.90
N THR A 448 -16.79 3.35 -16.19
CA THR A 448 -16.59 2.40 -17.30
C THR A 448 -16.35 3.14 -18.63
N PRO A 449 -17.26 4.02 -19.09
CA PRO A 449 -17.02 4.74 -20.34
C PRO A 449 -15.86 5.73 -20.29
N ALA A 450 -15.50 6.29 -19.12
CA ALA A 450 -14.34 7.18 -19.00
C ALA A 450 -13.03 6.43 -19.35
N VAL A 451 -12.83 5.25 -18.74
CA VAL A 451 -11.64 4.43 -19.00
C VAL A 451 -11.68 3.83 -20.41
N ALA A 452 -12.85 3.42 -20.90
CA ALA A 452 -13.02 2.94 -22.28
C ALA A 452 -12.66 4.03 -23.31
N ALA A 453 -13.03 5.29 -23.06
CA ALA A 453 -12.68 6.40 -23.93
C ALA A 453 -11.16 6.63 -23.96
N ARG A 454 -10.50 6.60 -22.80
CA ARG A 454 -9.05 6.69 -22.74
C ARG A 454 -8.35 5.53 -23.45
N TYR A 455 -8.87 4.31 -23.28
CA TYR A 455 -8.40 3.14 -24.01
C TYR A 455 -8.51 3.31 -25.53
N THR A 456 -9.61 3.86 -26.02
CA THR A 456 -9.81 4.19 -27.45
C THR A 456 -8.74 5.17 -27.93
N THR A 457 -8.48 6.25 -27.18
CA THR A 457 -7.44 7.22 -27.52
C THR A 457 -6.06 6.56 -27.63
N LEU A 458 -5.69 5.73 -26.65
CA LEU A 458 -4.40 5.04 -26.63
C LEU A 458 -4.21 4.04 -27.77
N THR A 459 -5.28 3.37 -28.20
CA THR A 459 -5.20 2.29 -29.20
C THR A 459 -5.39 2.75 -30.63
N THR A 460 -6.18 3.82 -30.85
CA THR A 460 -6.57 4.27 -32.19
C THR A 460 -6.07 5.67 -32.55
N GLY A 461 -5.62 6.45 -31.57
CA GLY A 461 -5.34 7.89 -31.76
C GLY A 461 -6.60 8.75 -31.92
N THR A 462 -7.80 8.18 -31.76
CA THR A 462 -9.06 8.93 -31.83
C THR A 462 -9.08 9.99 -30.72
N PRO A 463 -9.42 11.26 -31.03
CA PRO A 463 -9.52 12.30 -30.01
C PRO A 463 -10.51 11.95 -28.90
N ALA A 464 -10.17 12.24 -27.65
CA ALA A 464 -10.96 11.90 -26.46
C ALA A 464 -12.45 12.27 -26.57
N ARG A 465 -12.77 13.46 -27.10
CA ARG A 465 -14.15 13.92 -27.32
C ARG A 465 -14.93 13.05 -28.29
N ALA A 466 -14.28 12.58 -29.36
CA ALA A 466 -14.90 11.70 -30.34
C ALA A 466 -15.14 10.30 -29.76
N ALA A 467 -14.17 9.75 -29.02
CA ALA A 467 -14.31 8.48 -28.31
C ALA A 467 -15.46 8.51 -27.30
N LEU A 468 -15.56 9.58 -26.50
CA LEU A 468 -16.68 9.77 -25.56
C LEU A 468 -18.04 9.87 -26.29
N ALA A 469 -18.11 10.58 -27.41
CA ALA A 469 -19.35 10.71 -28.18
C ALA A 469 -19.82 9.37 -28.77
N GLU A 470 -18.89 8.52 -29.20
CA GLU A 470 -19.19 7.18 -29.68
C GLU A 470 -19.68 6.26 -28.57
N LEU A 471 -18.96 6.21 -27.44
CA LEU A 471 -19.36 5.42 -26.28
C LEU A 471 -20.71 5.88 -25.71
N ARG A 472 -21.00 7.19 -25.77
CA ARG A 472 -22.32 7.70 -25.40
C ARG A 472 -23.41 7.13 -26.31
N ARG A 473 -23.22 7.14 -27.64
CA ARG A 473 -24.20 6.55 -28.57
C ARG A 473 -24.44 5.07 -28.29
N LEU A 474 -23.39 4.33 -27.96
CA LEU A 474 -23.48 2.91 -27.60
C LEU A 474 -24.26 2.68 -26.30
N LEU A 475 -24.04 3.53 -25.29
CA LEU A 475 -24.51 3.32 -23.92
C LEU A 475 -25.72 4.19 -23.53
N ASP A 476 -26.25 5.02 -24.42
CA ASP A 476 -27.37 5.95 -24.12
C ASP A 476 -28.61 5.19 -23.61
N THR A 477 -28.82 3.97 -24.12
CA THR A 477 -29.90 3.06 -23.68
C THR A 477 -29.73 2.50 -22.26
N HIS A 478 -28.56 2.70 -21.64
CA HIS A 478 -28.21 2.17 -20.32
C HIS A 478 -28.02 3.27 -19.26
N GLY A 479 -28.48 4.50 -19.54
CA GLY A 479 -28.49 5.60 -18.57
C GLY A 479 -27.12 6.27 -18.38
N TRP A 480 -26.45 6.62 -19.47
CA TRP A 480 -25.18 7.36 -19.46
C TRP A 480 -25.21 8.57 -18.51
N THR A 481 -24.30 8.60 -17.53
CA THR A 481 -24.22 9.65 -16.50
C THR A 481 -22.78 10.03 -16.17
N LEU A 482 -21.90 10.07 -17.18
CA LEU A 482 -20.49 10.47 -17.01
C LEU A 482 -20.38 11.79 -16.24
N ASN A 483 -19.81 11.71 -15.03
CA ASN A 483 -19.71 12.86 -14.16
C ASN A 483 -18.76 13.93 -14.76
N PRO A 484 -18.93 15.22 -14.41
CA PRO A 484 -18.16 16.31 -15.04
C PRO A 484 -16.64 16.21 -14.82
N GLU A 485 -16.19 15.75 -13.65
CA GLU A 485 -14.77 15.56 -13.34
C GLU A 485 -14.14 14.53 -14.27
N LEU A 486 -14.75 13.35 -14.42
CA LEU A 486 -14.23 12.30 -15.29
C LEU A 486 -14.28 12.68 -16.77
N ARG A 487 -15.27 13.46 -17.19
CA ARG A 487 -15.27 14.02 -18.56
C ARG A 487 -14.06 14.91 -18.77
N GLN A 488 -13.82 15.86 -17.87
CA GLN A 488 -12.68 16.77 -17.97
C GLN A 488 -11.36 16.01 -17.96
N VAL A 489 -11.24 15.01 -17.09
CA VAL A 489 -10.06 14.14 -16.98
C VAL A 489 -9.76 13.46 -18.32
N VAL A 490 -10.76 12.82 -18.92
CA VAL A 490 -10.61 12.11 -20.20
C VAL A 490 -10.27 13.09 -21.33
N GLU A 491 -10.82 14.30 -21.34
CA GLU A 491 -10.51 15.31 -22.36
C GLU A 491 -9.10 15.90 -22.24
N GLN A 492 -8.49 15.84 -21.05
CA GLN A 492 -7.14 16.35 -20.78
C GLN A 492 -6.03 15.31 -20.97
N LEU A 493 -6.39 14.02 -21.02
CA LEU A 493 -5.52 12.88 -21.29
C LEU A 493 -5.44 12.58 -22.79
#